data_AF-A0A7Y0S9R6-F1
#
_entry.id   AF-A0A7Y0S9R6-F1
#
_cell.length_a   1.000
_cell.length_b   1.000
_cell.length_c   1.000
_cell.angle_alpha   90.00
_cell.angle_beta   90.00
_cell.angle_gamma   90.00
#
_symmetry.space_group_name_H-M   'P 1'
#
loop_
_entity.id
_entity.type
_entity.pdbx_description
1 polymer ?
#
loop_
_entity_poly.entity_id
_entity_poly.type
_entity_poly.pdbx_seq_one_letter_code
_entity_poly.pdbx_strand_id
1 'polypeptide(L)'
;RERGVLRHIGVPYANFVSYIEQGEVETLTGLDVEIIKGFAKSLGVQYQYVPAQWSDVVGKLTGQNVQYHNKQAVVGESVPIEGDLIANGVTILDWRSEVVDFSQDYFPSGVWL
;
A
#
# COMPACT_ATOMS: atom_id res chain seq x y z
N ARG A 1 -15.97 -6.98 8.55
CA ARG A 1 -15.51 -8.12 9.38
C ARG A 1 -15.69 -9.49 8.71
N GLU A 2 -16.34 -9.58 7.54
CA GLU A 2 -16.76 -10.87 6.95
C GLU A 2 -15.64 -11.76 6.37
N ARG A 3 -14.47 -11.20 6.02
CA ARG A 3 -13.39 -11.96 5.34
C ARG A 3 -12.30 -12.52 6.25
N GLY A 4 -12.18 -12.06 7.50
CA GLY A 4 -11.17 -12.54 8.44
C GLY A 4 -9.70 -12.27 8.06
N VAL A 5 -9.45 -11.48 7.00
CA VAL A 5 -8.11 -11.15 6.48
C VAL A 5 -8.03 -9.64 6.21
N LEU A 6 -6.88 -9.03 6.50
CA LEU A 6 -6.48 -7.69 6.09
C LEU A 6 -5.38 -7.79 5.04
N ARG A 7 -5.69 -7.38 3.80
CA ARG A 7 -4.77 -7.44 2.66
C ARG A 7 -4.01 -6.13 2.53
N HIS A 8 -2.74 -6.18 2.89
CA HIS A 8 -1.79 -5.08 2.82
C HIS A 8 -1.14 -5.01 1.44
N ILE A 9 -1.49 -4.00 0.65
CA ILE A 9 -0.84 -3.68 -0.62
C ILE A 9 0.46 -2.95 -0.33
N GLY A 10 1.58 -3.52 -0.77
CA GLY A 10 2.89 -2.92 -0.54
C GLY A 10 3.80 -2.98 -1.76
N VAL A 11 4.50 -1.86 -1.99
CA VAL A 11 5.60 -1.76 -2.93
C VAL A 11 6.91 -1.93 -2.14
N PRO A 12 7.80 -2.87 -2.51
CA PRO A 12 9.11 -2.97 -1.88
C PRO A 12 9.89 -1.67 -2.02
N TYR A 13 10.11 -0.97 -0.91
CA TYR A 13 10.70 0.37 -0.91
C TYR A 13 11.35 0.68 0.44
N ALA A 14 12.64 1.03 0.37
CA ALA A 14 13.48 1.35 1.52
C ALA A 14 13.32 0.31 2.65
N ASN A 15 13.19 0.78 3.89
CA ASN A 15 12.91 -0.08 5.06
C ASN A 15 11.44 -0.05 5.48
N PHE A 16 10.55 0.51 4.67
CA PHE A 16 9.10 0.46 4.91
C PHE A 16 8.56 -0.91 4.58
N VAL A 17 8.94 -1.42 3.41
CA VAL A 17 8.66 -2.79 2.94
C VAL A 17 9.94 -3.34 2.31
N SER A 18 10.51 -4.35 2.94
CA SER A 18 11.57 -5.19 2.40
C SER A 18 10.98 -6.56 2.10
N TYR A 19 10.88 -6.86 0.80
CA TYR A 19 10.33 -8.10 0.30
C TYR A 19 11.35 -8.78 -0.61
N ILE A 20 11.72 -10.01 -0.26
CA ILE A 20 12.58 -10.86 -1.08
C ILE A 20 11.82 -12.15 -1.32
N GLU A 21 11.60 -12.47 -2.59
CA GLU A 21 11.05 -13.74 -3.04
C GLU A 21 12.08 -14.39 -3.97
N GLN A 22 12.78 -15.42 -3.47
CA GLN A 22 13.80 -16.16 -4.21
C GLN A 22 13.68 -17.66 -3.96
N GLY A 23 13.08 -18.37 -4.92
CA GLY A 23 12.87 -19.82 -4.81
C GLY A 23 11.96 -20.15 -3.62
N GLU A 24 12.49 -20.85 -2.63
CA GLU A 24 11.76 -21.20 -1.39
C GLU A 24 11.89 -20.14 -0.29
N VAL A 25 12.74 -19.13 -0.49
CA VAL A 25 12.97 -18.07 0.51
C VAL A 25 12.05 -16.90 0.22
N GLU A 26 11.07 -16.71 1.10
CA GLU A 26 10.26 -15.50 1.16
C GLU A 26 10.57 -14.76 2.47
N THR A 27 11.03 -13.52 2.36
CA THR A 27 11.17 -12.63 3.53
C THR A 27 10.33 -11.39 3.33
N LEU A 28 9.58 -11.03 4.36
CA LEU A 28 8.75 -9.83 4.37
C LEU A 28 8.87 -9.14 5.71
N THR A 29 9.55 -8.00 5.69
CA THR A 29 9.87 -7.19 6.88
C THR A 29 9.80 -5.70 6.54
N GLY A 30 9.91 -4.84 7.54
CA GLY A 30 9.93 -3.39 7.36
C GLY A 30 8.95 -2.69 8.30
N LEU A 31 9.09 -1.37 8.43
CA LEU A 31 8.29 -0.57 9.34
C LEU A 31 6.78 -0.74 9.08
N ASP A 32 6.34 -0.57 7.84
CA ASP A 32 4.92 -0.64 7.49
C ASP A 32 4.39 -2.08 7.58
N VAL A 33 5.22 -3.06 7.20
CA VAL A 33 4.87 -4.48 7.36
C VAL A 33 4.54 -4.79 8.83
N GLU A 34 5.41 -4.40 9.76
CA GLU A 34 5.22 -4.71 11.18
C GLU A 34 4.08 -3.90 11.82
N ILE A 35 3.90 -2.63 11.41
CA ILE A 35 2.73 -1.82 11.81
C ILE A 35 1.43 -2.51 11.38
N ILE A 36 1.32 -2.92 10.12
CA ILE A 36 0.08 -3.50 9.59
C ILE A 36 -0.17 -4.90 10.13
N LYS A 37 0.87 -5.72 10.37
CA LYS A 37 0.73 -6.99 11.11
C LYS A 37 0.17 -6.74 12.52
N GLY A 38 0.69 -5.74 13.21
CA GLY A 38 0.19 -5.32 14.53
C GLY A 38 -1.27 -4.87 14.49
N PHE A 39 -1.65 -4.11 13.46
CA PHE A 39 -3.03 -3.66 13.25
C PHE A 39 -3.98 -4.80 12.89
N ALA A 40 -3.57 -5.73 12.01
CA ALA A 40 -4.35 -6.94 11.72
C ALA A 40 -4.61 -7.75 12.99
N LYS A 41 -3.59 -7.90 13.84
CA LYS A 41 -3.71 -8.56 15.15
C LYS A 41 -4.71 -7.83 16.07
N SER A 42 -4.67 -6.50 16.15
CA SER A 42 -5.60 -5.74 17.00
C SER A 42 -7.05 -5.81 16.51
N LEU A 43 -7.26 -5.97 15.20
CA LEU A 43 -8.56 -6.22 14.58
C LEU A 43 -9.04 -7.67 14.73
N GLY A 44 -8.17 -8.59 15.12
CA GLY A 44 -8.47 -10.03 15.21
C GLY A 44 -8.59 -10.71 13.84
N VAL A 45 -7.86 -10.23 12.83
CA VAL A 45 -7.86 -10.77 11.46
C VAL A 45 -6.47 -11.25 11.04
N GLN A 46 -6.40 -12.12 10.05
CA GLN A 46 -5.13 -12.56 9.46
C GLN A 46 -4.50 -11.44 8.63
N TYR A 47 -3.17 -11.38 8.62
CA TYR A 47 -2.42 -10.50 7.75
C TYR A 47 -2.12 -11.21 6.43
N GLN A 48 -2.32 -10.52 5.30
CA GLN A 48 -1.88 -10.97 3.99
C GLN A 48 -1.16 -9.84 3.26
N TYR A 49 0.01 -10.13 2.70
CA TYR A 49 0.72 -9.20 1.85
C TYR A 49 0.27 -9.33 0.39
N VAL A 50 0.13 -8.20 -0.30
CA VAL A 50 -0.21 -8.10 -1.71
C VAL A 50 0.90 -7.31 -2.40
N PRO A 51 1.80 -7.98 -3.14
CA PRO A 51 2.85 -7.30 -3.88
C PRO A 51 2.28 -6.31 -4.91
N ALA A 52 2.87 -5.13 -4.99
CA ALA A 52 2.49 -4.08 -5.92
C ALA A 52 3.71 -3.35 -6.49
N GLN A 53 3.47 -2.58 -7.55
CA GLN A 53 4.39 -1.62 -8.13
C GLN A 53 3.82 -0.20 -7.96
N TRP A 54 4.67 0.83 -7.99
CA TRP A 54 4.18 2.21 -7.91
C TRP A 54 3.16 2.56 -9.00
N SER A 55 3.22 1.89 -10.15
CA SER A 55 2.30 2.09 -11.28
C SER A 55 0.92 1.46 -11.09
N ASP A 56 0.74 0.52 -10.17
CA ASP A 56 -0.52 -0.22 -9.99
C ASP A 56 -1.12 -0.15 -8.57
N VAL A 57 -0.35 0.36 -7.59
CA VAL A 57 -0.71 0.35 -6.16
C VAL A 57 -2.06 1.00 -5.87
N VAL A 58 -2.38 2.11 -6.54
CA VAL A 58 -3.67 2.81 -6.39
C VAL A 58 -4.81 2.01 -7.02
N GLY A 59 -4.56 1.38 -8.18
CA GLY A 59 -5.54 0.55 -8.86
C GLY A 59 -5.92 -0.67 -8.04
N LYS A 60 -4.93 -1.34 -7.43
CA LYS A 60 -5.17 -2.50 -6.55
C LYS A 60 -6.02 -2.17 -5.32
N LEU A 61 -6.07 -0.91 -4.89
CA LEU A 61 -6.92 -0.45 -3.79
C LEU A 61 -8.31 -0.01 -4.27
N THR A 62 -8.37 0.81 -5.32
CA THR A 62 -9.59 1.52 -5.72
C THR A 62 -10.39 0.80 -6.81
N GLY A 63 -9.79 -0.16 -7.50
CA GLY A 63 -10.35 -0.80 -8.69
C GLY A 63 -10.27 0.07 -9.95
N GLN A 64 -9.52 1.17 -9.87
CA GLN A 64 -9.40 2.15 -10.91
C GLN A 64 -7.94 2.55 -11.05
N ASN A 65 -7.32 2.26 -12.20
CA ASN A 65 -5.95 2.68 -12.42
C ASN A 65 -5.89 4.21 -12.48
N VAL A 66 -4.89 4.81 -11.84
CA VAL A 66 -4.70 6.26 -11.82
C VAL A 66 -3.22 6.57 -11.98
N GLN A 67 -2.91 7.47 -12.91
CA GLN A 67 -1.55 7.96 -13.14
C GLN A 67 -1.47 9.46 -12.92
N TYR A 68 -0.34 9.93 -12.43
CA TYR A 68 -0.08 11.36 -12.30
C TYR A 68 0.59 11.87 -13.57
N HIS A 69 -0.10 12.73 -14.32
CA HIS A 69 0.40 13.32 -15.57
C HIS A 69 0.01 14.79 -15.65
N ASN A 70 0.94 15.66 -16.06
CA ASN A 70 0.72 17.11 -16.19
C ASN A 70 0.07 17.78 -14.96
N LYS A 71 0.54 17.42 -13.76
CA LYS A 71 0.03 17.92 -12.47
C LYS A 71 -1.41 17.53 -12.13
N GLN A 72 -1.93 16.48 -12.75
CA GLN A 72 -3.28 16.00 -12.52
C GLN A 72 -3.30 14.47 -12.39
N ALA A 73 -4.24 13.97 -11.59
CA ALA A 73 -4.59 12.56 -11.57
C ALA A 73 -5.39 12.23 -12.84
N VAL A 74 -4.89 11.30 -13.65
CA VAL A 74 -5.54 10.80 -14.86
C VAL A 74 -6.09 9.41 -14.57
N VAL A 75 -7.41 9.30 -14.62
CA VAL A 75 -8.16 8.06 -14.44
C VAL A 75 -8.03 7.20 -15.69
N GLY A 76 -7.52 5.98 -15.53
CA GLY A 76 -7.31 5.00 -16.59
C GLY A 76 -8.41 3.95 -16.67
N GLU A 77 -8.03 2.70 -16.88
CA GLU A 77 -8.94 1.55 -16.97
C GLU A 77 -9.33 1.00 -15.59
N SER A 78 -10.48 0.34 -15.52
CA SER A 78 -10.88 -0.42 -14.33
C SER A 78 -10.03 -1.67 -14.19
N VAL A 79 -9.61 -1.96 -12.97
CA VAL A 79 -8.76 -3.10 -12.60
C VAL A 79 -9.35 -3.82 -11.38
N PRO A 80 -8.98 -5.09 -11.13
CA PRO A 80 -9.44 -5.79 -9.93
C PRO A 80 -8.96 -5.11 -8.64
N ILE A 81 -9.83 -5.08 -7.63
CA ILE A 81 -9.45 -4.70 -6.26
C ILE A 81 -8.79 -5.91 -5.59
N GLU A 82 -7.51 -5.79 -5.28
CA GLU A 82 -6.70 -6.89 -4.74
C GLU A 82 -6.42 -6.76 -3.24
N GLY A 83 -6.54 -5.56 -2.67
CA GLY A 83 -6.25 -5.34 -1.24
C GLY A 83 -7.21 -4.39 -0.54
N ASP A 84 -6.87 -4.07 0.72
CA ASP A 84 -7.73 -3.29 1.62
C ASP A 84 -7.06 -1.99 2.09
N LEU A 85 -5.72 -1.90 2.08
CA LEU A 85 -4.97 -0.68 2.39
C LEU A 85 -3.59 -0.67 1.71
N ILE A 86 -2.98 0.51 1.62
CA ILE A 86 -1.60 0.73 1.16
C ILE A 86 -0.73 1.18 2.34
N ALA A 87 0.42 0.55 2.55
CA ALA A 87 1.43 1.03 3.51
C ALA A 87 2.86 0.69 3.03
N ASN A 88 3.52 1.63 2.38
CA ASN A 88 4.88 1.42 1.86
C ASN A 88 5.73 2.70 1.85
N GLY A 89 5.57 3.55 2.86
CA GLY A 89 6.18 4.88 2.95
C GLY A 89 5.56 5.86 1.96
N VAL A 90 4.26 5.70 1.64
CA VAL A 90 3.57 6.57 0.71
C VAL A 90 3.37 7.96 1.32
N THR A 91 3.94 8.98 0.68
CA THR A 91 3.75 10.36 1.12
C THR A 91 2.33 10.86 0.83
N ILE A 92 1.74 11.55 1.81
CA ILE A 92 0.49 12.29 1.64
C ILE A 92 0.78 13.51 0.75
N LEU A 93 0.10 13.57 -0.40
CA LEU A 93 0.20 14.66 -1.37
C LEU A 93 -1.22 15.09 -1.76
N ASP A 94 -1.40 16.37 -2.11
CA ASP A 94 -2.71 16.92 -2.47
C ASP A 94 -3.39 16.08 -3.56
N TRP A 95 -2.68 15.80 -4.66
CA TRP A 95 -3.24 15.01 -5.77
C TRP A 95 -3.59 13.57 -5.38
N ARG A 96 -2.85 12.95 -4.43
CA ARG A 96 -3.17 11.58 -3.99
C ARG A 96 -4.45 11.59 -3.15
N SER A 97 -4.66 12.66 -2.39
CA SER A 97 -5.86 12.84 -1.56
C SER A 97 -7.12 13.06 -2.39
N GLU A 98 -6.99 13.38 -3.68
CA GLU A 98 -8.12 13.38 -4.64
C GLU A 98 -8.56 11.97 -5.06
N VAL A 99 -7.73 10.95 -4.82
CA VAL A 99 -7.91 9.58 -5.35
C VAL A 99 -8.11 8.55 -4.25
N VAL A 100 -7.47 8.73 -3.09
CA VAL A 100 -7.55 7.83 -1.94
C VAL A 100 -7.64 8.63 -0.64
N ASP A 101 -8.32 8.05 0.35
CA ASP A 101 -8.30 8.56 1.71
C ASP A 101 -7.01 8.13 2.44
N PHE A 102 -6.51 9.00 3.30
CA PHE A 102 -5.35 8.72 4.16
C PHE A 102 -5.74 8.57 5.63
N SER A 103 -4.98 7.77 6.37
CA SER A 103 -5.01 7.78 7.83
C SER A 103 -4.36 9.06 8.38
N GLN A 104 -4.34 9.20 9.70
CA GLN A 104 -3.38 10.08 10.35
C GLN A 104 -1.96 9.62 10.01
N ASP A 105 -1.04 10.57 9.86
CA ASP A 105 0.36 10.29 9.61
C ASP A 105 1.00 9.64 10.86
N TYR A 106 1.91 8.70 10.62
CA TYR A 106 2.56 7.94 11.69
C TYR A 106 4.09 7.96 11.57
N PHE A 107 4.63 8.50 10.48
CA PHE A 107 6.07 8.61 10.27
C PHE A 107 6.41 9.83 9.38
N PRO A 108 6.92 10.94 9.95
CA PRO A 108 7.42 12.04 9.16
C PRO A 108 8.78 11.68 8.57
N SER A 109 8.98 11.90 7.27
CA SER A 109 10.28 11.73 6.61
C SER A 109 10.75 13.05 6.01
N GLY A 110 12.06 13.30 6.06
CA GLY A 110 12.71 14.51 5.52
C GLY A 110 13.01 14.42 4.02
N VAL A 111 12.19 13.72 3.23
CA VAL A 111 12.42 13.54 1.79
C VAL A 111 11.74 14.67 1.03
N TRP A 112 12.53 15.40 0.25
CA TRP A 112 12.03 16.40 -0.69
C TRP A 112 11.51 15.68 -1.95
N LEU A 113 10.25 15.96 -2.33
CA LEU A 113 9.57 15.42 -3.52
C LEU A 113 9.53 16.45 -4.65
#